data_AF-A0A403QDS6-F1
#
_entry.id   AF-A0A403QDS6-F1
#
_cell.length_a   1.000
_cell.length_b   1.000
_cell.length_c   1.000
_cell.angle_alpha   90.00
_cell.angle_beta   90.00
_cell.angle_gamma   90.00
#
_symmetry.space_group_name_H-M   'P 1'
#
loop_
_entity.id
_entity.type
_entity.pdbx_description
1 polymer ?
#
loop_
_entity_poly.entity_id
_entity_poly.type
_entity_poly.pdbx_seq_one_letter_code
_entity_poly.pdbx_strand_id
1 'polypeptide(L)' 'MWRKIYQDALTASQKPPTPEQRLVMFADLRAVLNKAVANTRHNQKAEAMAYVWNWIEAGESQAMSEIKQREKGE' A
#
# COMPACT_ATOMS: atom_id res chain seq x y z
N MET A 1 3.66 29.99 -9.60
CA MET A 1 3.78 29.03 -8.48
C MET A 1 3.13 27.68 -8.81
N TRP A 2 1.86 27.66 -9.24
CA TRP A 2 1.13 26.43 -9.62
C TRP A 2 1.81 25.50 -10.63
N ARG A 3 2.48 26.06 -11.66
CA ARG A 3 3.15 25.28 -12.70
C ARG A 3 4.32 24.43 -12.17
N LYS A 4 5.01 24.92 -11.13
CA LYS A 4 6.11 24.21 -10.46
C LYS A 4 5.59 23.07 -9.60
N ILE A 5 4.56 23.34 -8.79
CA ILE A 5 3.88 22.32 -7.97
C ILE A 5 3.32 21.18 -8.83
N TYR A 6 2.72 21.51 -9.97
CA TYR A 6 2.18 20.52 -10.91
C TYR A 6 3.29 19.66 -11.57
N GLN A 7 4.39 20.27 -11.98
CA GLN A 7 5.57 19.57 -12.51
C GLN A 7 6.21 18.66 -11.46
N ASP A 8 6.33 19.13 -10.21
CA ASP A 8 6.86 18.36 -9.09
C ASP A 8 5.96 17.16 -8.75
N ALA A 9 4.63 17.33 -8.80
CA ALA A 9 3.68 16.23 -8.62
C ALA A 9 3.74 15.19 -9.75
N LEU A 10 3.86 15.64 -11.00
CA LEU A 10 4.03 14.76 -12.18
C LEU A 10 5.32 13.95 -12.11
N THR A 11 6.44 14.58 -11.73
CA THR A 11 7.72 13.88 -11.59
C THR A 11 7.76 12.98 -10.36
N ALA A 12 7.09 13.34 -9.26
CA ALA A 12 6.91 12.45 -8.12
C ALA A 12 6.08 11.20 -8.50
N SER A 13 5.08 11.34 -9.37
CA SER A 13 4.28 10.20 -9.83
C SER A 13 5.04 9.25 -10.78
N GLN A 14 6.17 9.68 -11.33
CA GLN A 14 6.99 8.84 -12.23
C GLN A 14 7.95 7.93 -11.47
N LYS A 15 8.21 8.22 -10.19
CA LYS A 15 9.07 7.37 -9.37
C LYS A 15 8.23 6.28 -8.71
N PRO A 16 8.67 5.02 -8.74
CA PRO A 16 8.01 3.99 -7.96
C PRO A 16 8.05 4.38 -6.47
N PRO A 17 6.97 4.12 -5.72
CA PRO A 17 6.92 4.45 -4.30
C PRO A 17 8.03 3.70 -3.54
N THR A 18 8.66 4.38 -2.59
CA THR A 18 9.65 3.75 -1.72
C THR A 18 9.00 2.63 -0.89
N PRO A 19 9.77 1.66 -0.37
CA PRO A 19 9.23 0.61 0.48
C PRO A 19 8.41 1.15 1.66
N GLU A 20 8.86 2.24 2.29
CA GLU A 20 8.16 2.90 3.40
C GLU A 20 6.83 3.52 2.94
N GLN A 21 6.82 4.17 1.77
CA GLN A 21 5.59 4.71 1.19
C GLN A 21 4.59 3.60 0.89
N ARG A 22 5.05 2.45 0.38
CA ARG A 22 4.18 1.29 0.15
C ARG A 22 3.59 0.74 1.45
N LEU A 23 4.36 0.69 2.54
CA LEU A 23 3.83 0.28 3.85
C LEU A 23 2.72 1.21 4.33
N VAL A 24 2.88 2.52 4.18
CA VAL A 24 1.80 3.49 4.49
C VAL A 24 0.57 3.25 3.61
N MET A 25 0.77 3.05 2.30
CA MET A 25 -0.32 2.77 1.37
C MET A 25 -1.08 1.46 1.72
N PHE A 26 -0.37 0.41 2.12
CA PHE A 26 -0.98 -0.85 2.55
C PHE A 26 -1.77 -0.69 3.86
N ALA A 27 -1.24 0.08 4.83
CA ALA A 27 -1.94 0.39 6.07
C ALA A 27 -3.25 1.16 5.82
N ASP A 28 -3.21 2.19 4.96
CA ASP A 28 -4.38 2.96 4.56
C ASP A 28 -5.42 2.08 3.85
N LEU A 29 -4.97 1.25 2.91
CA LEU A 29 -5.84 0.32 2.19
C LEU A 29 -6.51 -0.66 3.14
N ARG A 30 -5.77 -1.23 4.10
CA ARG A 30 -6.30 -2.14 5.12
C ARG A 30 -7.38 -1.46 5.96
N ALA A 31 -7.19 -0.20 6.34
CA ALA A 31 -8.22 0.56 7.05
C ALA A 31 -9.49 0.78 6.22
N VAL A 32 -9.36 1.10 4.92
CA VAL A 32 -10.49 1.24 3.99
C VAL A 32 -11.24 -0.08 3.83
N LEU A 33 -10.52 -1.18 3.62
CA LEU A 33 -11.12 -2.50 3.45
C LEU A 33 -11.81 -2.99 4.73
N ASN A 34 -11.25 -2.72 5.90
CA ASN A 34 -11.92 -3.03 7.18
C ASN A 34 -13.26 -2.31 7.30
N LYS A 35 -13.33 -1.02 6.93
CA LYS A 35 -14.59 -0.27 6.88
C LYS A 35 -15.55 -0.86 5.85
N ALA A 36 -15.08 -1.24 4.66
CA ALA A 36 -15.90 -1.85 3.61
C ALA A 36 -16.49 -3.20 4.05
N VAL A 37 -15.69 -4.04 4.71
CA VAL A 37 -16.12 -5.34 5.24
C VAL A 37 -17.15 -5.17 6.35
N ALA A 38 -16.95 -4.20 7.26
CA ALA A 38 -17.92 -3.91 8.33
C ALA A 38 -19.29 -3.48 7.76
N ASN A 39 -19.29 -2.72 6.67
CA ASN A 39 -20.51 -2.23 6.02
C ASN A 39 -21.17 -3.24 5.07
N THR A 40 -20.45 -4.28 4.62
CA THR A 40 -20.99 -5.29 3.72
C THR A 40 -21.77 -6.37 4.49
N ARG A 41 -23.05 -6.58 4.18
CA ARG A 41 -23.90 -7.64 4.79
C ARG A 41 -23.92 -8.92 3.94
N HIS A 42 -22.75 -9.45 3.62
CA HIS A 42 -22.61 -10.68 2.82
C HIS A 42 -21.92 -11.78 3.62
N ASN A 43 -22.46 -13.00 3.59
CA ASN A 43 -22.01 -14.10 4.43
C ASN A 43 -20.66 -14.69 3.98
N GLN A 44 -20.33 -14.62 2.69
CA GLN A 44 -19.06 -15.08 2.12
C GLN A 44 -18.04 -13.95 1.89
N LYS A 45 -18.26 -12.76 2.47
CA LYS A 45 -17.36 -11.61 2.26
C LYS A 45 -15.92 -11.89 2.73
N ALA A 46 -15.75 -12.69 3.77
CA ALA A 46 -14.43 -13.06 4.27
C ALA A 46 -13.63 -13.86 3.23
N GLU A 47 -14.29 -14.80 2.56
CA GLU A 47 -13.69 -15.65 1.53
C GLU A 47 -13.37 -14.84 0.27
N ALA A 48 -14.29 -13.97 -0.16
CA ALA A 48 -14.06 -13.05 -1.27
C ALA A 48 -12.90 -12.07 -1.01
N MET A 49 -12.72 -11.65 0.25
CA MET A 49 -11.65 -10.73 0.64
C MET A 49 -10.30 -11.40 0.88
N ALA A 50 -10.25 -12.74 1.02
CA ALA A 50 -9.02 -13.47 1.35
C ALA A 50 -7.89 -13.18 0.35
N TYR A 51 -8.21 -13.11 -0.95
CA TYR A 51 -7.23 -12.78 -1.98
C TYR A 51 -6.61 -11.39 -1.78
N VAL A 52 -7.43 -10.39 -1.44
CA VAL A 52 -6.98 -9.02 -1.22
C VAL A 52 -6.10 -8.93 0.02
N TRP A 53 -6.48 -9.64 1.09
CA TRP A 53 -5.67 -9.68 2.31
C TRP A 53 -4.31 -10.34 2.10
N ASN A 54 -4.28 -11.48 1.41
CA ASN A 54 -3.03 -12.17 1.08
C ASN A 54 -2.12 -11.29 0.21
N TRP A 55 -2.70 -10.53 -0.74
CA TRP A 55 -1.95 -9.61 -1.57
C TRP A 55 -1.31 -8.46 -0.76
N ILE A 56 -2.07 -7.89 0.19
CA ILE A 56 -1.55 -6.85 1.10
C ILE A 56 -0.41 -7.41 1.96
N GLU A 57 -0.57 -8.58 2.56
CA GLU A 57 0.45 -9.20 3.41
C GLU A 57 1.73 -9.52 2.63
N ALA A 58 1.60 -10.04 1.41
CA ALA A 58 2.74 -10.26 0.53
C ALA A 58 3.47 -8.95 0.21
N GLY A 59 2.73 -7.88 -0.07
CA GLY A 59 3.27 -6.55 -0.34
C GLY A 59 3.99 -5.94 0.87
N GLU A 60 3.40 -6.05 2.07
CA GLU A 60 4.02 -5.62 3.33
C GLU A 60 5.33 -6.38 3.59
N SER A 61 5.31 -7.70 3.44
CA SER A 61 6.50 -8.55 3.62
C SER A 61 7.62 -8.20 2.63
N GLN A 62 7.27 -7.98 1.36
CA GLN A 62 8.23 -7.57 0.34
C GLN A 62 8.85 -6.20 0.68
N ALA A 63 8.04 -5.21 1.04
CA ALA A 63 8.52 -3.88 1.40
C ALA A 63 9.45 -3.91 2.62
N MET A 64 9.08 -4.67 3.67
CA MET A 64 9.94 -4.86 4.84
C MET A 64 11.25 -5.56 4.50
N SER A 65 11.23 -6.55 3.60
CA SER A 65 12.44 -7.23 3.11
C SER A 65 13.37 -6.26 2.39
N GLU A 66 12.84 -5.40 1.51
CA GLU A 66 13.61 -4.39 0.80
C GLU A 66 14.27 -3.37 1.74
N ILE A 67 13.56 -2.91 2.78
CA ILE A 67 14.13 -2.03 3.82
C ILE A 67 15.28 -2.73 4.53
N LYS A 68 15.07 -3.97 4.98
CA LYS A 68 16.09 -4.76 5.69
C LYS A 68 17.31 -5.06 4.82
N GLN A 69 17.13 -5.26 3.51
CA GLN A 69 18.25 -5.45 2.59
C GLN A 69 19.04 -4.16 2.41
N ARG A 70 18.37 -2.99 2.35
CA ARG A 70 19.02 -1.69 2.33
C ARG A 70 19.88 -1.46 3.57
N GLU A 71 19.33 -1.74 4.76
CA GLU A 71 20.05 -1.60 6.05
C GLU A 71 21.28 -2.51 6.19
N LYS A 72 21.32 -3.64 5.46
CA LYS A 72 22.48 -4.55 5.47
C LYS A 72 23.59 -4.15 4.49
N GLY A 73 23.27 -3.29 3.53
CA GLY A 73 24.21 -2.79 2.52
C GLY A 73 24.88 -1.46 2.89
N GLU A 74 24.41 -0.80 3.95
CA GLU A 74 25.03 0.36 4.61
C GLU A 74 25.89 -0.09 5.80
#